data_AF-A0A820M262-F1
#
_entry.id   AF-A0A820M262-F1
#
_cell.length_a   1.000
_cell.length_b   1.000
_cell.length_c   1.000
_cell.angle_alpha   90.00
_cell.angle_beta   90.00
_cell.angle_gamma   90.00
#
_symmetry.space_group_name_H-M   'P 1'
#
loop_
_entity.id
_entity.type
_entity.pdbx_description
1 polymer ?
#
loop_
_entity_poly.entity_id
_entity_poly.type
_entity_poly.pdbx_seq_one_letter_code
_entity_poly.pdbx_strand_id
1 'polypeptide(L)'
;MKQLEHIAQQFTLNKNQNAAFMIITGHLDGLDKLNKDEKREQLIMCVPGCGGTGKSQLIRAITVYFTQTNRAHKLRKLAPTSVAAAEIEGMTIHSFLGDGRN
;
A
#
# COMPACT_ATOMS: atom_id res chain seq x y z
N MET A 1 13.71 -0.73 -11.45
CA MET A 1 13.40 0.69 -11.71
C MET A 1 12.32 0.86 -12.78
N LYS A 2 12.49 0.36 -14.02
CA LYS A 2 11.49 0.49 -15.10
C LYS A 2 10.04 0.11 -14.72
N GLN A 3 9.85 -0.96 -13.95
CA GLN A 3 8.51 -1.36 -13.48
C GLN A 3 7.87 -0.34 -12.53
N LEU A 4 8.64 0.20 -11.57
CA LEU A 4 8.12 1.18 -10.60
C LEU A 4 7.70 2.48 -11.29
N GLU A 5 8.52 2.94 -12.25
CA GLU A 5 8.23 4.12 -13.07
C GLU A 5 6.96 3.93 -13.90
N HIS A 6 6.80 2.75 -14.52
CA HIS A 6 5.59 2.42 -15.27
C HIS A 6 4.33 2.45 -14.40
N ILE A 7 4.37 1.85 -13.20
CA ILE A 7 3.23 1.89 -12.27
C ILE A 7 2.95 3.33 -11.84
N ALA A 8 3.96 4.10 -11.46
CA ALA A 8 3.79 5.48 -11.04
C ALA A 8 3.15 6.36 -12.14
N GLN A 9 3.55 6.15 -13.40
CA GLN A 9 2.96 6.83 -14.56
C GLN A 9 1.53 6.36 -14.86
N GLN A 10 1.28 5.03 -14.84
CA GLN A 10 -0.05 4.45 -15.03
C GLN A 10 -1.06 5.03 -14.04
N PHE A 11 -0.64 5.24 -12.80
CA PHE A 11 -1.47 5.84 -11.75
C PHE A 11 -1.26 7.34 -11.60
N THR A 12 -0.58 8.01 -12.54
CA THR A 12 -0.45 9.48 -12.57
C THR A 12 -0.03 10.09 -11.22
N LEU A 13 0.87 9.41 -10.50
CA LEU A 13 1.24 9.81 -9.14
C LEU A 13 1.93 11.18 -9.16
N ASN A 14 1.44 12.10 -8.33
CA ASN A 14 2.13 13.37 -8.12
C ASN A 14 3.46 13.16 -7.37
N LYS A 15 4.29 14.21 -7.28
CA LYS A 15 5.62 14.14 -6.66
C LYS A 15 5.60 13.50 -5.25
N ASN A 16 4.64 13.87 -4.41
CA ASN A 16 4.58 13.38 -3.02
C ASN A 16 4.05 11.95 -2.93
N GLN A 17 3.05 11.61 -3.74
CA GLN A 17 2.55 10.24 -3.86
C GLN A 17 3.63 9.30 -4.42
N ASN A 18 4.37 9.75 -5.43
CA ASN A 18 5.47 8.99 -6.00
C ASN A 18 6.59 8.77 -4.97
N ALA A 19 6.94 9.80 -4.19
CA ALA A 19 7.91 9.63 -3.11
C ALA A 19 7.45 8.57 -2.08
N ALA A 20 6.19 8.63 -1.65
CA ALA A 20 5.62 7.63 -0.75
C ALA A 20 5.62 6.21 -1.36
N PHE A 21 5.23 6.10 -2.64
CA PHE A 21 5.25 4.85 -3.39
C PHE A 21 6.68 4.26 -3.44
N MET A 22 7.68 5.07 -3.75
CA MET A 22 9.08 4.62 -3.81
C MET A 22 9.63 4.19 -2.45
N ILE A 23 9.26 4.88 -1.37
CA ILE A 23 9.62 4.48 0.01
C ILE A 23 9.02 3.11 0.35
N ILE A 24 7.73 2.93 0.10
CA ILE A 24 7.01 1.69 0.42
C ILE A 24 7.56 0.50 -0.39
N THR A 25 7.72 0.68 -1.70
CA THR A 25 8.21 -0.38 -2.59
C THR A 25 9.68 -0.73 -2.34
N GLY A 26 10.54 0.27 -2.13
CA GLY A 26 11.94 0.06 -1.74
C GLY A 26 12.07 -0.56 -0.34
N HIS A 27 11.13 -0.27 0.57
CA HIS A 27 11.06 -0.97 1.85
C HIS A 27 10.74 -2.45 1.64
N LEU A 28 9.68 -2.77 0.88
CA LEU A 28 9.30 -4.15 0.61
C LEU A 28 10.40 -4.95 -0.10
N ASP A 29 10.98 -4.42 -1.19
CA ASP A 29 12.02 -5.11 -1.95
C ASP A 29 13.30 -5.34 -1.14
N GLY A 30 13.60 -4.47 -0.16
CA GLY A 30 14.74 -4.69 0.71
C GLY A 30 14.48 -5.73 1.81
N LEU A 31 13.22 -6.02 2.17
CA LEU A 31 12.92 -7.12 3.09
C LEU A 31 13.31 -8.48 2.50
N ASP A 32 13.16 -8.64 1.18
CA ASP A 32 13.52 -9.88 0.48
C ASP A 32 15.04 -10.12 0.39
N LYS A 33 15.85 -9.12 0.73
CA LYS A 33 17.33 -9.19 0.71
C LYS A 33 17.94 -9.44 2.08
N LEU A 34 17.13 -9.46 3.14
CA LEU A 34 17.64 -9.64 4.49
C LEU A 34 18.14 -11.06 4.68
N ASN A 35 19.30 -11.18 5.31
CA ASN A 35 19.75 -12.45 5.87
C ASN A 35 18.89 -12.86 7.07
N LYS A 36 18.94 -14.14 7.44
CA LYS A 36 18.08 -14.70 8.50
C LYS A 36 18.21 -14.01 9.86
N ASP A 37 19.37 -13.44 10.14
CA ASP A 37 19.70 -12.74 11.39
C ASP A 37 19.61 -11.21 11.27
N GLU A 38 19.40 -10.69 10.05
CA GLU A 38 19.24 -9.26 9.81
C GLU A 38 17.78 -8.85 10.01
N LYS A 39 17.57 -7.84 10.85
CA LYS A 39 16.26 -7.23 11.04
C LYS A 39 16.24 -5.85 10.42
N ARG A 40 15.23 -5.59 9.61
CA ARG A 40 14.90 -4.25 9.16
C ARG A 40 13.81 -3.67 10.05
N GLU A 41 13.98 -2.41 10.43
CA GLU A 41 12.95 -1.70 11.19
C GLU A 41 11.63 -1.63 10.41
N GLN A 42 10.51 -1.76 11.11
CA GLN A 42 9.19 -1.68 10.50
C GLN A 42 8.96 -0.28 9.92
N LEU A 43 8.52 -0.20 8.65
CA LEU A 43 8.06 1.05 8.07
C LEU A 43 6.69 1.43 8.66
N ILE A 44 6.66 2.49 9.46
CA ILE A 44 5.44 3.15 9.92
C ILE A 44 5.34 4.49 9.22
N MET A 45 4.34 4.65 8.34
CA MET A 45 4.21 5.83 7.49
C MET A 45 2.78 6.39 7.51
N CYS A 46 2.66 7.70 7.71
CA CYS A 46 1.43 8.45 7.50
C CYS A 46 1.56 9.30 6.24
N VAL A 47 0.58 9.19 5.33
CA VAL A 47 0.51 10.01 4.10
C VAL A 47 -0.71 10.92 4.20
N PRO A 48 -0.57 12.13 4.77
CA PRO A 48 -1.69 13.05 4.90
C PRO A 48 -2.08 13.66 3.56
N GLY A 49 -3.31 14.14 3.46
CA GLY A 49 -3.77 14.92 2.32
C GLY A 49 -5.25 15.27 2.43
N CYS A 50 -5.63 16.43 1.90
CA CYS A 50 -7.02 16.90 1.90
C CYS A 50 -7.96 15.91 1.17
N GLY A 51 -9.27 16.04 1.38
CA GLY A 51 -10.27 15.32 0.58
C GLY A 51 -10.04 15.59 -0.92
N GLY A 52 -10.22 14.57 -1.76
CA GLY A 52 -10.07 14.72 -3.22
C GLY A 52 -8.64 14.72 -3.76
N THR A 53 -7.58 14.62 -2.94
CA THR A 53 -6.19 14.66 -3.41
C THR A 53 -5.64 13.33 -3.99
N GLY A 54 -6.52 12.38 -4.33
CA GLY A 54 -6.10 11.13 -4.96
C GLY A 54 -5.35 10.15 -4.05
N LYS A 55 -5.56 10.16 -2.73
CA LYS A 55 -4.94 9.19 -1.81
C LYS A 55 -5.25 7.73 -2.19
N SER A 56 -6.47 7.44 -2.65
CA SER A 56 -6.84 6.11 -3.14
C SER A 56 -6.02 5.68 -4.36
N GLN A 57 -5.55 6.63 -5.17
CA GLN A 57 -4.71 6.34 -6.35
C GLN A 57 -3.34 5.80 -5.95
N LEU A 58 -2.74 6.34 -4.89
CA LEU A 58 -1.52 5.78 -4.28
C LEU A 58 -1.77 4.35 -3.78
N ILE A 59 -2.89 4.09 -3.12
CA ILE A 59 -3.24 2.74 -2.63
C ILE A 59 -3.40 1.75 -3.80
N ARG A 60 -4.01 2.17 -4.91
CA ARG A 60 -4.15 1.35 -6.13
C ARG A 60 -2.79 1.05 -6.77
N ALA A 61 -1.88 2.03 -6.85
CA ALA A 61 -0.52 1.83 -7.33
C ALA A 61 0.26 0.80 -6.48
N ILE A 62 0.16 0.91 -5.16
CA ILE A 62 0.74 -0.07 -4.22
C ILE A 62 0.13 -1.45 -4.46
N THR A 63 -1.19 -1.54 -4.61
CA THR A 63 -1.89 -2.82 -4.87
C THR A 63 -1.39 -3.51 -6.14
N VAL A 64 -1.24 -2.75 -7.23
CA VAL A 64 -0.70 -3.27 -8.49
C VAL A 64 0.73 -3.74 -8.32
N TYR A 65 1.56 -3.00 -7.60
CA TYR A 65 2.94 -3.41 -7.35
C TYR A 65 3.02 -4.73 -6.56
N PHE A 66 2.24 -4.89 -5.49
CA PHE A 66 2.16 -6.16 -4.75
C PHE A 66 1.68 -7.32 -5.64
N THR A 67 0.74 -7.06 -6.55
CA THR A 67 0.23 -8.06 -7.48
C THR A 67 1.28 -8.46 -8.51
N GLN A 68 1.90 -7.49 -9.18
CA GLN A 68 2.92 -7.74 -10.21
C GLN A 68 4.21 -8.37 -9.67
N THR A 69 4.48 -8.23 -8.37
CA THR A 69 5.62 -8.87 -7.70
C THR A 69 5.27 -10.19 -7.03
N ASN A 70 4.07 -10.73 -7.28
CA ASN A 70 3.56 -11.98 -6.70
C ASN A 70 3.50 -11.99 -5.16
N ARG A 71 3.27 -10.81 -4.56
CA ARG A 71 3.20 -10.58 -3.12
C ARG A 71 1.80 -10.18 -2.65
N ALA A 72 0.77 -10.28 -3.49
CA ALA A 72 -0.60 -9.88 -3.15
C ALA A 72 -1.11 -10.47 -1.82
N HIS A 73 -0.74 -11.72 -1.51
CA HIS A 73 -1.07 -12.40 -0.25
C HIS A 73 -0.48 -11.72 1.01
N LYS A 74 0.54 -10.87 0.87
CA LYS A 74 1.18 -10.11 1.95
C LYS A 74 0.53 -8.74 2.20
N LEU A 75 -0.46 -8.34 1.39
CA LEU A 75 -1.10 -7.03 1.50
C LEU A 75 -2.48 -7.15 2.17
N ARG A 76 -2.72 -6.33 3.20
CA ARG A 76 -4.03 -6.09 3.80
C ARG A 76 -4.36 -4.60 3.68
N LYS A 77 -5.55 -4.28 3.18
CA LYS A 77 -6.06 -2.92 3.00
C LYS A 77 -7.27 -2.73 3.90
N LEU A 78 -7.18 -1.77 4.82
CA LEU A 78 -8.20 -1.51 5.82
C LEU A 78 -8.73 -0.08 5.70
N ALA A 79 -10.02 0.10 5.96
CA ALA A 79 -10.62 1.42 6.07
C ALA A 79 -11.65 1.49 7.23
N PRO A 80 -11.98 2.68 7.75
CA PRO A 80 -12.93 2.81 8.85
C PRO A 80 -14.38 2.48 8.48
N THR A 81 -14.80 2.77 7.25
CA THR A 81 -16.19 2.58 6.78
C THR A 81 -16.27 1.58 5.63
N SER A 82 -17.43 0.97 5.43
CA SER A 82 -17.68 0.00 4.35
C SER A 82 -17.44 0.59 2.97
N VAL A 83 -17.90 1.83 2.73
CA VAL A 83 -17.72 2.54 1.45
C VAL A 83 -16.23 2.79 1.16
N ALA A 84 -15.48 3.26 2.15
CA ALA A 84 -14.05 3.49 1.99
C ALA A 84 -13.26 2.18 1.80
N ALA A 85 -13.69 1.09 2.45
CA ALA A 85 -13.09 -0.22 2.27
C ALA A 85 -13.34 -0.75 0.84
N ALA A 86 -14.56 -0.62 0.33
CA ALA A 86 -14.91 -1.01 -1.03
C ALA A 86 -14.08 -0.24 -2.07
N GLU A 87 -13.90 1.07 -1.89
CA GLU A 87 -13.13 1.94 -2.79
C GLU A 87 -11.67 1.51 -2.97
N ILE A 88 -11.08 0.88 -1.95
CA ILE A 88 -9.70 0.38 -2.01
C ILE A 88 -9.64 -1.14 -2.16
N GLU A 89 -10.77 -1.81 -2.46
CA GLU A 89 -10.88 -3.28 -2.52
C GLU A 89 -10.29 -3.94 -1.26
N GLY A 90 -10.64 -3.39 -0.11
CA GLY A 90 -10.19 -3.82 1.21
C GLY A 90 -11.35 -4.30 2.08
N MET A 91 -11.13 -4.25 3.39
CA MET A 91 -12.15 -4.57 4.39
C MET A 91 -12.17 -3.51 5.48
N THR A 92 -13.23 -3.50 6.29
CA THR A 92 -13.27 -2.56 7.40
C THR A 92 -12.29 -3.00 8.50
N ILE A 93 -11.78 -2.03 9.27
CA ILE A 93 -10.93 -2.31 10.44
C ILE A 93 -11.66 -3.26 11.41
N HIS A 94 -12.94 -3.00 11.68
CA HIS A 94 -13.78 -3.81 12.57
C HIS A 94 -13.95 -5.25 12.04
N SER A 95 -14.21 -5.42 10.74
CA SER A 95 -14.30 -6.75 10.12
C SER A 95 -12.98 -7.53 10.22
N PHE A 96 -11.85 -6.84 10.07
CA PHE A 96 -10.53 -7.48 10.16
C PHE A 96 -10.16 -7.89 11.59
N LEU A 97 -10.51 -7.06 12.58
CA LEU A 97 -10.22 -7.30 14.00
C LEU A 97 -11.23 -8.22 14.69
N GLY A 98 -12.28 -8.67 14.00
CA GLY A 98 -13.24 -9.65 14.52
C GLY A 98 -14.41 -9.05 15.31
N ASP A 99 -14.71 -7.76 15.17
CA ASP A 99 -15.89 -7.12 15.80
C ASP A 99 -17.21 -7.45 15.05
N GLY A 100 -17.15 -8.41 14.13
CA GLY A 100 -18.29 -8.90 13.37
C GLY A 100 -18.83 -10.20 13.94
N ARG A 101 -19.86 -10.09 14.80
CA ARG A 101 -20.91 -11.09 15.07
C ARG A 101 -20.46 -12.54 15.32
N ASN A 102 -20.42 -12.92 16.59
CA ASN A 102 -21.09 -14.17 17.00
C ASN A 102 -22.61 -13.93 16.95
#